data_AF-F4GRN4-F1
#
_entry.id   AF-F4GRN4-F1
#
_cell.length_a   1.000
_cell.length_b   1.000
_cell.length_c   1.000
_cell.angle_alpha   90.00
_cell.angle_beta   90.00
_cell.angle_gamma   90.00
#
_symmetry.space_group_name_H-M   'P 1'
#
loop_
_entity.id
_entity.type
_entity.pdbx_description
1 polymer ?
#
loop_
_entity_poly.entity_id
_entity_poly.type
_entity_poly.pdbx_seq_one_letter_code
_entity_poly.pdbx_strand_id
1 'polypeptide(L)'
;MSVQEKLLLADELYLHQPNLLGFVLVLNTNFGASFEQIEPLIETMIVTWQAMKISGHQWPLITEQLQSDCLQRLTAKMHLTQKVSTALREQALQQHVNSHPEPYLLAFVHEQLNKQVWVQITNSTVKHIVLVALNLAECVAAVAPQAIQESRAK
;
A
#
# COMPACT_ATOMS: atom_id res chain seq x y z
N MET A 1 4.10 2.88 -19.90
CA MET A 1 5.36 2.13 -19.76
C MET A 1 5.26 0.88 -20.61
N SER A 2 6.30 0.59 -21.38
CA SER A 2 6.43 -0.68 -22.10
C SER A 2 6.66 -1.85 -21.11
N VAL A 3 6.45 -3.08 -21.58
CA VAL A 3 6.72 -4.29 -20.78
C VAL A 3 8.19 -4.37 -20.38
N GLN A 4 9.11 -4.01 -21.28
CA GLN A 4 10.55 -4.02 -21.02
C GLN A 4 10.93 -3.06 -19.89
N GLU A 5 10.35 -1.86 -19.87
CA GLU A 5 10.57 -0.88 -18.79
C GLU A 5 10.05 -1.40 -17.45
N LYS A 6 8.86 -2.02 -17.44
CA LYS A 6 8.29 -2.63 -16.22
C LYS A 6 9.20 -3.73 -15.65
N LEU A 7 9.78 -4.57 -16.52
CA LEU A 7 10.70 -5.63 -16.10
C LEU A 7 11.98 -5.07 -15.46
N LEU A 8 12.61 -4.07 -16.08
CA LEU A 8 13.80 -3.42 -15.52
C LEU A 8 13.52 -2.76 -14.16
N LEU A 9 12.35 -2.13 -14.03
CA LEU A 9 11.93 -1.53 -12.75
C LEU A 9 11.62 -2.59 -11.69
N ALA A 10 11.11 -3.76 -12.08
CA ALA A 10 10.89 -4.88 -11.17
C ALA A 10 12.21 -5.49 -10.68
N ASP A 11 13.19 -5.65 -11.56
CA ASP A 11 14.55 -6.11 -11.20
C ASP A 11 15.22 -5.13 -10.24
N GLU A 12 15.15 -3.83 -10.54
CA GLU A 12 15.65 -2.79 -9.64
C GLU A 12 14.94 -2.80 -8.29
N LEU A 13 13.59 -2.89 -8.31
CA LEU A 13 12.81 -2.97 -7.08
C LEU A 13 13.21 -4.19 -6.24
N TYR A 14 13.45 -5.34 -6.86
CA TYR A 14 13.90 -6.54 -6.16
C TYR A 14 15.24 -6.33 -5.45
N LEU A 15 16.16 -5.58 -6.06
CA LEU A 15 17.47 -5.28 -5.45
C LEU A 15 17.38 -4.33 -4.26
N HIS A 16 16.41 -3.40 -4.26
CA HIS A 16 16.32 -2.34 -3.24
C HIS A 16 15.23 -2.56 -2.20
N GLN A 17 14.11 -3.17 -2.57
CA GLN A 17 12.92 -3.40 -1.76
C GLN A 17 12.33 -4.80 -2.06
N PRO A 18 13.10 -5.90 -1.89
CA PRO A 18 12.70 -7.25 -2.26
C PRO A 18 11.36 -7.69 -1.64
N ASN A 19 11.13 -7.28 -0.39
CA ASN A 19 9.91 -7.66 0.33
C ASN A 19 8.67 -6.96 -0.23
N LEU A 20 8.81 -5.77 -0.83
CA LEU A 20 7.68 -5.08 -1.45
C LEU A 20 7.19 -5.85 -2.67
N LEU A 21 8.12 -6.38 -3.47
CA LEU A 21 7.82 -7.26 -4.60
C LEU A 21 7.23 -8.59 -4.13
N GLY A 22 7.86 -9.24 -3.14
CA GLY A 22 7.38 -10.50 -2.58
C GLY A 22 5.94 -10.43 -2.07
N PHE A 23 5.57 -9.30 -1.47
CA PHE A 23 4.24 -9.06 -0.93
C PHE A 23 3.12 -9.00 -1.98
N VAL A 24 3.44 -8.59 -3.22
CA VAL A 24 2.50 -8.63 -4.33
C VAL A 24 2.45 -10.04 -4.95
N LEU A 25 3.61 -10.69 -5.12
CA LEU A 25 3.70 -12.00 -5.77
C LEU A 25 3.03 -13.13 -4.96
N VAL A 26 3.04 -13.03 -3.62
CA VAL A 26 2.41 -14.04 -2.74
C VAL A 26 0.89 -14.19 -2.99
N LEU A 27 0.23 -13.17 -3.56
CA LEU A 27 -1.17 -13.22 -3.94
C LEU A 27 -1.47 -14.33 -4.96
N ASN A 28 -0.57 -14.52 -5.94
CA ASN A 28 -0.72 -15.59 -6.92
C ASN A 28 -0.43 -16.94 -6.27
N THR A 29 0.72 -17.04 -5.59
CA THR A 29 1.25 -18.33 -5.14
C THR A 29 0.46 -18.92 -3.97
N ASN A 30 -0.08 -18.08 -3.08
CA ASN A 30 -0.68 -18.53 -1.81
C ASN A 30 -2.16 -18.18 -1.68
N PHE A 31 -2.67 -17.22 -2.46
CA PHE A 31 -4.05 -16.71 -2.31
C PHE A 31 -4.90 -16.87 -3.58
N GLY A 32 -4.37 -17.52 -4.62
CA GLY A 32 -5.10 -17.89 -5.82
C GLY A 32 -5.52 -16.71 -6.70
N ALA A 33 -4.91 -15.53 -6.54
CA ALA A 33 -5.16 -14.40 -7.42
C ALA A 33 -4.58 -14.66 -8.81
N SER A 34 -5.35 -14.37 -9.86
CA SER A 34 -4.86 -14.51 -11.24
C SER A 34 -3.86 -13.40 -11.58
N PHE A 35 -3.12 -13.55 -12.68
CA PHE A 35 -2.18 -12.51 -13.12
C PHE A 35 -2.90 -11.20 -13.45
N GLU A 36 -4.09 -11.27 -14.04
CA GLU A 36 -4.94 -10.11 -14.34
C GLU A 36 -5.36 -9.38 -13.06
N GLN A 37 -5.55 -10.11 -11.96
CA GLN A 37 -5.88 -9.52 -10.67
C GLN A 37 -4.67 -8.93 -9.94
N ILE A 38 -3.45 -9.32 -10.31
CA ILE A 38 -2.22 -8.84 -9.67
C ILE A 38 -1.56 -7.73 -10.48
N GLU A 39 -1.78 -7.67 -11.79
CA GLU A 39 -1.20 -6.64 -12.66
C GLU A 39 -1.43 -5.20 -12.14
N PRO A 40 -2.65 -4.79 -11.71
CA PRO A 40 -2.87 -3.45 -11.18
C PRO A 40 -2.07 -3.17 -9.90
N LEU A 41 -1.83 -4.19 -9.08
CA LEU A 41 -1.00 -4.09 -7.88
C LEU A 41 0.49 -3.97 -8.22
N ILE A 42 0.96 -4.72 -9.23
CA ILE A 42 2.34 -4.58 -9.74
C ILE A 42 2.55 -3.17 -10.29
N GLU A 43 1.60 -2.64 -11.06
CA GLU A 43 1.67 -1.26 -11.55
C GLU A 43 1.69 -0.25 -10.40
N THR A 44 0.83 -0.45 -9.40
CA THR A 44 0.77 0.41 -8.21
C THR A 44 2.12 0.44 -7.48
N MET A 45 2.71 -0.73 -7.29
CA MET A 45 4.02 -0.89 -6.66
C MET A 45 5.14 -0.24 -7.48
N ILE A 46 5.16 -0.42 -8.81
CA ILE A 46 6.14 0.21 -9.71
C ILE A 46 6.01 1.74 -9.67
N VAL A 47 4.79 2.27 -9.69
CA VAL A 47 4.56 3.73 -9.57
C VAL A 47 5.04 4.25 -8.22
N THR A 48 4.75 3.51 -7.14
CA THR A 48 5.21 3.85 -5.78
C THR A 48 6.73 3.89 -5.72
N TRP A 49 7.41 2.89 -6.27
CA TRP A 49 8.87 2.82 -6.32
C TRP A 49 9.49 3.98 -7.11
N GLN A 50 8.92 4.30 -8.28
CA GLN A 50 9.39 5.45 -9.05
C GLN A 50 9.19 6.76 -8.29
N ALA A 51 8.06 6.94 -7.60
CA ALA A 51 7.83 8.12 -6.76
C ALA A 51 8.86 8.22 -5.62
N MET A 52 9.15 7.10 -4.94
CA MET A 52 10.19 7.02 -3.92
C MET A 52 11.55 7.45 -4.49
N LYS A 53 11.93 6.92 -5.66
CA LYS A 53 13.19 7.29 -6.33
C LYS A 53 13.26 8.78 -6.69
N ILE A 54 12.21 9.31 -7.31
CA ILE A 54 12.17 10.70 -7.79
C ILE A 54 12.16 11.69 -6.61
N SER A 55 11.65 11.28 -5.43
CA SER A 55 11.63 12.14 -4.25
C SER A 55 13.02 12.56 -3.74
N GLY A 56 14.09 11.87 -4.15
CA GLY A 56 15.45 12.17 -3.71
C GLY A 56 15.75 11.79 -2.25
N HIS A 57 14.77 11.25 -1.52
CA HIS A 57 14.96 10.79 -0.15
C HIS A 57 15.65 9.43 -0.06
N GLN A 58 16.28 9.17 1.09
CA GLN A 58 16.74 7.85 1.46
C GLN A 58 15.57 7.07 2.07
N TRP A 59 15.12 6.02 1.38
CA TRP A 59 14.02 5.18 1.84
C TRP A 59 14.57 3.93 2.52
N PRO A 60 14.27 3.71 3.82
CA PRO A 60 14.61 2.47 4.50
C PRO A 60 14.04 1.24 3.80
N LEU A 61 14.71 0.10 3.97
CA LEU A 61 14.17 -1.19 3.55
C LEU A 61 12.87 -1.49 4.29
N ILE A 62 11.80 -1.77 3.54
CA ILE A 62 10.55 -2.28 4.10
C ILE A 62 10.77 -3.75 4.45
N THR A 63 10.90 -4.06 5.74
CA THR A 63 11.14 -5.43 6.23
C THR A 63 9.84 -6.24 6.29
N GLU A 64 9.93 -7.57 6.26
CA GLU A 64 8.77 -8.45 6.48
C GLU A 64 8.11 -8.18 7.85
N GLN A 65 8.91 -7.90 8.89
CA GLN A 65 8.39 -7.53 10.21
C GLN A 65 7.57 -6.25 10.14
N LEU A 66 8.08 -5.20 9.47
CA LEU A 66 7.33 -3.96 9.29
C LEU A 66 6.03 -4.20 8.52
N GLN A 67 6.06 -5.03 7.47
CA GLN A 67 4.87 -5.38 6.72
C GLN A 67 3.83 -6.08 7.59
N SER A 68 4.26 -7.03 8.43
CA SER A 68 3.40 -7.72 9.39
C SER A 68 2.78 -6.74 10.39
N ASP A 69 3.59 -5.83 10.94
CA ASP A 69 3.14 -4.83 11.90
C ASP A 69 2.13 -3.84 11.28
N CYS A 70 2.39 -3.39 10.04
CA CYS A 70 1.47 -2.52 9.31
C CYS A 70 0.15 -3.24 9.02
N LEU A 71 0.21 -4.50 8.58
CA LEU A 71 -0.97 -5.31 8.28
C LEU A 71 -1.79 -5.59 9.55
N GLN A 72 -1.14 -5.87 10.67
CA GLN A 72 -1.79 -6.04 11.97
C GLN A 72 -2.50 -4.75 12.40
N ARG A 73 -1.86 -3.58 12.27
CA ARG A 73 -2.50 -2.30 12.58
C ARG A 73 -3.69 -2.03 11.65
N LEU A 74 -3.54 -2.28 10.36
CA LEU A 74 -4.60 -2.10 9.36
C LEU A 74 -5.81 -2.97 9.68
N THR A 75 -5.61 -4.27 9.90
CA THR A 75 -6.69 -5.21 10.21
C THR A 75 -7.33 -4.91 11.57
N ALA A 76 -6.55 -4.49 12.57
CA ALA A 76 -7.09 -4.04 13.86
C ALA A 76 -8.00 -2.81 13.71
N LYS A 77 -7.59 -1.80 12.91
CA LYS A 77 -8.43 -0.63 12.57
C LYS A 77 -9.74 -1.08 11.91
N MET A 78 -9.68 -1.97 10.91
CA MET A 78 -10.85 -2.50 10.22
C MET A 78 -11.79 -3.31 11.14
N HIS A 79 -11.25 -4.06 12.10
CA HIS A 79 -12.06 -4.78 13.07
C HIS A 79 -12.71 -3.85 14.09
N LEU A 80 -12.03 -2.79 14.51
CA LEU A 80 -12.58 -1.79 15.41
C LEU A 80 -13.76 -1.06 14.75
N THR A 81 -13.62 -0.66 13.48
CA THR A 81 -14.68 0.07 12.76
C THR A 81 -15.97 -0.74 12.59
N GLN A 82 -15.90 -2.08 12.58
CA GLN A 82 -17.08 -2.95 12.55
C GLN A 82 -17.88 -2.94 13.86
N LYS A 83 -17.25 -2.59 15.00
CA LYS A 83 -17.86 -2.65 16.33
C LYS A 83 -18.39 -1.30 16.84
N VAL A 84 -18.16 -0.22 16.09
CA VAL A 84 -18.58 1.15 16.46
C VAL A 84 -19.75 1.63 15.59
N SER A 85 -20.40 2.70 16.04
CA SER A 85 -21.48 3.35 15.29
C SER A 85 -20.98 3.90 13.94
N THR A 86 -21.91 4.09 12.99
CA THR A 86 -21.59 4.63 11.66
C THR A 86 -20.90 5.99 11.74
N ALA A 87 -21.38 6.89 12.61
CA ALA A 87 -20.75 8.21 12.79
C ALA A 87 -19.30 8.12 13.28
N LEU A 88 -19.01 7.25 14.26
CA LEU A 88 -17.64 7.04 14.75
C LEU A 88 -16.75 6.38 13.68
N ARG A 89 -17.32 5.49 12.87
CA ARG A 89 -16.60 4.87 11.74
C ARG A 89 -16.20 5.90 10.70
N GLU A 90 -17.11 6.78 10.31
CA GLU A 90 -16.84 7.86 9.34
C GLU A 90 -15.78 8.82 9.88
N GLN A 91 -15.88 9.20 11.16
CA GLN A 91 -14.88 10.04 11.82
C GLN A 91 -13.50 9.38 11.85
N ALA A 92 -13.43 8.10 12.21
CA ALA A 92 -12.17 7.35 12.24
C ALA A 92 -11.53 7.24 10.85
N LEU A 93 -12.35 7.02 9.81
CA LEU A 93 -11.89 6.99 8.42
C LEU A 93 -11.35 8.35 7.98
N GLN A 94 -12.08 9.44 8.24
CA GLN A 94 -11.63 10.79 7.93
C GLN A 94 -10.33 11.13 8.65
N GLN A 95 -10.21 10.78 9.93
CA GLN A 95 -8.99 11.00 10.69
C GLN A 95 -7.81 10.24 10.07
N HIS A 96 -8.01 8.97 9.71
CA HIS A 96 -6.97 8.17 9.08
C HIS A 96 -6.49 8.76 7.75
N VAL A 97 -7.42 9.18 6.88
CA VAL A 97 -7.08 9.80 5.59
C VAL A 97 -6.37 11.14 5.79
N ASN A 98 -6.90 12.01 6.66
CA ASN A 98 -6.37 13.35 6.88
C ASN A 98 -4.99 13.35 7.57
N SER A 99 -4.69 12.32 8.35
CA SER A 99 -3.41 12.19 9.06
C SER A 99 -2.44 11.22 8.38
N HIS A 100 -2.76 10.68 7.21
CA HIS A 100 -1.88 9.72 6.54
C HIS A 100 -0.59 10.43 6.07
N PRO A 101 0.61 9.94 6.41
CA PRO A 101 1.87 10.54 5.97
C PRO A 101 2.02 10.62 4.45
N GLU A 102 1.39 9.69 3.73
CA GLU A 102 1.41 9.59 2.27
C GLU A 102 -0.01 9.67 1.69
N PRO A 103 -0.68 10.84 1.72
CA PRO A 103 -2.09 10.95 1.38
C PRO A 103 -2.37 10.70 -0.11
N TYR A 104 -1.44 11.09 -0.98
CA TYR A 104 -1.55 10.87 -2.43
C TYR A 104 -1.37 9.42 -2.82
N LEU A 105 -0.42 8.70 -2.18
CA LEU A 105 -0.26 7.26 -2.37
C LEU A 105 -1.50 6.52 -1.89
N LEU A 106 -2.01 6.85 -0.70
CA LEU A 106 -3.22 6.23 -0.17
C LEU A 106 -4.42 6.45 -1.12
N ALA A 107 -4.62 7.68 -1.60
CA ALA A 107 -5.67 7.99 -2.57
C ALA A 107 -5.50 7.22 -3.89
N PHE A 108 -4.26 7.13 -4.39
CA PHE A 108 -3.94 6.36 -5.59
C PHE A 108 -4.25 4.87 -5.41
N VAL A 109 -3.86 4.26 -4.29
CA VAL A 109 -4.21 2.86 -3.97
C VAL A 109 -5.72 2.67 -3.95
N HIS A 110 -6.48 3.55 -3.29
CA HIS A 110 -7.94 3.48 -3.27
C HIS A 110 -8.55 3.57 -4.67
N GLU A 111 -8.05 4.47 -5.51
CA GLU A 111 -8.50 4.60 -6.90
C GLU A 111 -8.26 3.32 -7.71
N GLN A 112 -7.10 2.67 -7.52
CA GLN A 112 -6.81 1.39 -8.19
C GLN A 112 -7.76 0.26 -7.73
N LEU A 113 -8.05 0.20 -6.43
CA LEU A 113 -9.04 -0.75 -5.90
C LEU A 113 -10.47 -0.48 -6.41
N ASN A 114 -10.85 0.79 -6.55
CA ASN A 114 -12.16 1.20 -7.05
C ASN A 114 -12.35 0.82 -8.53
N LYS A 115 -11.34 1.05 -9.39
CA LYS A 115 -11.39 0.70 -10.81
C LYS A 115 -11.67 -0.79 -11.04
N GLN A 116 -11.19 -1.64 -10.15
CA GLN A 116 -11.36 -3.09 -10.21
C GLN A 116 -12.59 -3.60 -9.45
N VAL A 117 -13.37 -2.69 -8.84
CA VAL A 117 -14.56 -3.01 -8.00
C VAL A 117 -14.20 -3.89 -6.78
N TRP A 118 -12.93 -3.95 -6.40
CA TRP A 118 -12.46 -4.82 -5.31
C TRP A 118 -12.87 -4.33 -3.92
N VAL A 119 -13.32 -3.09 -3.81
CA VAL A 119 -13.93 -2.54 -2.58
C VAL A 119 -15.17 -3.31 -2.12
N GLN A 120 -15.81 -4.10 -2.99
CA GLN A 120 -16.96 -4.93 -2.62
C GLN A 120 -16.59 -6.23 -1.90
N ILE A 121 -15.31 -6.62 -1.88
CA ILE A 121 -14.77 -7.83 -1.23
C ILE A 121 -15.69 -9.05 -1.41
N THR A 122 -15.72 -9.59 -2.63
CA THR A 122 -16.66 -10.67 -3.00
C THR A 122 -16.20 -12.06 -2.57
N ASN A 123 -14.90 -12.25 -2.30
CA ASN A 123 -14.32 -13.52 -1.88
C ASN A 123 -13.00 -13.32 -1.10
N SER A 124 -12.45 -14.42 -0.60
CA SER A 124 -11.19 -14.43 0.16
C SER A 124 -10.00 -13.90 -0.66
N THR A 125 -9.89 -14.24 -1.93
CA THR A 125 -8.80 -13.74 -2.80
C THR A 125 -8.84 -12.21 -2.92
N VAL A 126 -10.02 -11.64 -3.22
CA VAL A 126 -10.21 -10.18 -3.28
C VAL A 126 -9.93 -9.52 -1.94
N LYS A 127 -10.28 -10.16 -0.81
CA LYS A 127 -9.91 -9.67 0.52
C LYS A 127 -8.39 -9.53 0.67
N HIS A 128 -7.62 -10.54 0.26
CA HIS A 128 -6.16 -10.49 0.35
C HIS A 128 -5.56 -9.44 -0.58
N ILE A 129 -6.11 -9.28 -1.79
CA ILE A 129 -5.73 -8.22 -2.74
C ILE A 129 -5.91 -6.84 -2.10
N VAL A 130 -7.08 -6.57 -1.51
CA VAL A 130 -7.37 -5.29 -0.84
C VAL A 130 -6.42 -5.05 0.34
N LEU A 131 -6.17 -6.07 1.16
CA LEU A 131 -5.25 -5.96 2.29
C LEU A 131 -3.81 -5.69 1.83
N VAL A 132 -3.35 -6.35 0.77
CA VAL A 132 -2.01 -6.12 0.20
C VAL A 132 -1.88 -4.71 -0.36
N ALA A 133 -2.89 -4.24 -1.11
CA ALA A 133 -2.89 -2.89 -1.67
C ALA A 133 -2.76 -1.81 -0.59
N LEU A 134 -3.58 -1.90 0.46
CA LEU A 134 -3.60 -0.92 1.54
C LEU A 134 -2.34 -1.03 2.42
N ASN A 135 -1.86 -2.25 2.67
CA ASN A 135 -0.65 -2.45 3.46
C ASN A 135 0.60 -1.90 2.74
N LEU A 136 0.64 -1.90 1.40
CA LEU A 136 1.68 -1.22 0.64
C LEU A 136 1.76 0.27 0.99
N ALA A 137 0.63 0.97 1.00
CA ALA A 137 0.58 2.39 1.36
C ALA A 137 0.98 2.64 2.82
N GLU A 138 0.50 1.81 3.75
CA GLU A 138 0.82 1.91 5.18
C GLU A 138 2.32 1.64 5.43
N CYS A 139 2.93 0.70 4.73
CA CYS A 139 4.36 0.40 4.85
C CYS A 139 5.22 1.56 4.36
N VAL A 140 4.91 2.11 3.18
CA VAL A 140 5.64 3.27 2.64
C VAL A 140 5.49 4.46 3.59
N ALA A 141 4.28 4.73 4.09
CA ALA A 141 4.03 5.79 5.06
C ALA A 141 4.79 5.59 6.38
N ALA A 142 4.98 4.35 6.82
CA ALA A 142 5.71 4.04 8.05
C ALA A 142 7.22 4.28 7.94
N VAL A 143 7.79 4.18 6.74
CA VAL A 143 9.22 4.46 6.47
C VAL A 143 9.44 5.80 5.78
N ALA A 144 8.36 6.53 5.49
CA ALA A 144 8.45 7.84 4.88
C ALA A 144 9.35 8.73 5.72
N PRO A 145 10.36 9.39 5.11
CA PRO A 145 11.14 10.39 5.79
C PRO A 145 10.16 11.39 6.40
N GLN A 146 10.20 11.56 7.72
CA GLN A 146 9.39 12.58 8.35
C GLN A 146 9.77 13.90 7.67
N ALA A 147 8.79 14.55 7.02
CA ALA A 147 8.97 15.90 6.55
C ALA A 147 9.54 16.68 7.72
N ILE A 148 10.78 17.14 7.57
CA ILE A 148 11.46 17.94 8.58
C ILE A 148 10.44 19.00 9.01
N GLN A 149 10.06 19.00 10.28
CA GLN A 149 9.18 20.00 10.88
C GLN A 149 9.88 21.37 10.95
N GLU A 150 10.51 21.82 9.87
CA GLU A 150 11.03 23.17 9.65
C GLU A 150 9.89 24.08 9.16
N SER A 151 8.80 24.16 9.91
CA SER A 151 7.82 25.23 9.76
C SER A 151 7.01 25.55 11.03
N ARG A 152 7.33 24.95 12.18
CA ARG A 152 6.76 25.34 13.49
C ARG A 152 7.75 26.07 14.41
N ALA A 153 8.74 26.74 13.83
CA ALA A 153 9.60 27.69 14.53
C ALA A 153 9.89 28.90 13.64
N LYS A 154 8.84 29.60 13.19
CA LYS A 154 8.91 31.02 12.80
C LYS A 154 7.60 31.69 13.17
#